data_AF-A0A2E0T826-F1
#
_entry.id   AF-A0A2E0T826-F1
#
_cell.length_a   1.000
_cell.length_b   1.000
_cell.length_c   1.000
_cell.angle_alpha   90.00
_cell.angle_beta   90.00
_cell.angle_gamma   90.00
#
_symmetry.space_group_name_H-M   'P 1'
#
loop_
_entity.id
_entity.type
_entity.pdbx_description
1 polymer ?
#
loop_
_entity_poly.entity_id
_entity_poly.type
_entity_poly.pdbx_seq_one_letter_code
_entity_poly.pdbx_strand_id
1 'polypeptide(L)'
;MKNLTNPGKDPVDNDFVEEEIVGGGTIQYHWHPDPELTDETKKADARAWRDQELINTDWVVPVTDHPQNAAYKTYRTKLRDWPSTSDFPDTRPTL
;
A
#
# COMPACT_ATOMS: atom_id res chain seq x y z
N MET A 1 1.16 24.26 -10.13
CA MET A 1 2.13 24.48 -9.03
C MET A 1 3.44 25.00 -9.60
N LYS A 2 4.07 25.98 -8.96
CA LYS A 2 5.32 26.62 -9.38
C LYS A 2 6.26 26.72 -8.17
N ASN A 3 7.46 26.17 -8.29
CA ASN A 3 8.50 26.33 -7.27
C ASN A 3 9.07 27.75 -7.31
N LEU A 4 8.99 28.48 -6.19
CA LEU A 4 9.49 29.84 -6.03
C LEU A 4 10.93 29.86 -5.50
N THR A 5 11.34 28.87 -4.71
CA THR A 5 12.73 28.73 -4.23
C THR A 5 13.67 28.32 -5.37
N ASN A 6 13.27 27.29 -6.13
CA ASN A 6 14.04 26.74 -7.25
C ASN A 6 13.18 26.69 -8.53
N PRO A 7 13.04 27.82 -9.26
CA PRO A 7 12.18 27.88 -10.44
C PRO A 7 12.51 26.84 -11.50
N GLY A 8 11.49 26.10 -11.95
CA GLY A 8 11.61 25.07 -12.99
C GLY A 8 12.18 23.72 -12.51
N LYS A 9 12.40 23.55 -11.20
CA LYS A 9 12.73 22.27 -10.56
C LYS A 9 11.53 21.73 -9.78
N ASP A 10 11.50 20.41 -9.62
CA ASP A 10 10.58 19.77 -8.69
C ASP A 10 10.84 20.31 -7.27
N PRO A 11 9.80 20.62 -6.47
CA PRO A 11 9.95 21.06 -5.10
C PRO A 11 10.71 20.05 -4.25
N VAL A 12 11.63 20.52 -3.42
CA VAL A 12 12.22 19.75 -2.32
C VAL A 12 11.67 20.21 -0.99
N ASP A 13 11.83 19.39 0.06
CA ASP A 13 11.26 19.67 1.38
C ASP A 13 11.60 21.09 1.85
N ASN A 14 10.58 21.80 2.35
CA ASN A 14 10.59 23.22 2.72
C ASN A 14 10.76 24.24 1.57
N ASP A 15 10.68 23.86 0.30
CA ASP A 15 10.63 24.84 -0.79
C ASP A 15 9.34 25.67 -0.76
N PHE A 16 9.44 26.97 -1.04
CA PHE A 16 8.25 27.79 -1.25
C PHE A 16 7.67 27.50 -2.63
N VAL A 17 6.37 27.24 -2.66
CA VAL A 17 5.62 26.94 -3.89
C VAL A 17 4.41 27.82 -4.00
N GLU A 18 4.00 28.09 -5.24
CA GLU A 18 2.77 28.77 -5.59
C GLU A 18 1.84 27.82 -6.34
N GLU A 19 0.57 27.80 -5.96
CA GLU A 19 -0.45 26.97 -6.58
C GLU A 19 -1.67 27.82 -6.94
N GLU A 20 -2.22 27.58 -8.13
CA GLU A 20 -3.45 28.21 -8.57
C GLU A 20 -4.64 27.42 -8.00
N ILE A 21 -5.55 28.11 -7.32
CA ILE A 21 -6.70 27.47 -6.69
C ILE A 21 -7.90 27.42 -7.63
N VAL A 22 -8.73 26.39 -7.48
CA VAL A 22 -9.98 26.25 -8.23
C VAL A 22 -10.89 27.44 -7.89
N GLY A 23 -11.26 28.24 -8.90
CA GLY A 23 -12.02 29.48 -8.73
C GLY A 23 -11.23 30.76 -8.99
N GLY A 24 -9.92 30.64 -9.27
CA GLY A 24 -9.04 31.75 -9.60
C GLY A 24 -8.33 32.31 -8.37
N GLY A 25 -7.11 32.81 -8.59
CA GLY A 25 -6.19 33.25 -7.53
C GLY A 25 -5.11 32.22 -7.23
N THR A 26 -4.14 32.60 -6.40
CA THR A 26 -3.01 31.74 -6.03
C THR A 26 -2.83 31.69 -4.52
N ILE A 27 -2.33 30.55 -4.04
CA ILE A 27 -1.83 30.37 -2.68
C ILE A 27 -0.33 30.09 -2.71
N GLN A 28 0.37 30.52 -1.66
CA GLN A 28 1.78 30.23 -1.46
C GLN A 28 1.97 29.51 -0.12
N TYR A 29 2.76 28.45 -0.12
CA TYR A 29 3.02 27.63 1.06
C TYR A 29 4.41 26.99 1.00
N HIS A 30 4.90 26.47 2.12
CA HIS A 30 6.08 25.61 2.15
C HIS A 30 5.67 24.19 1.73
N TRP A 31 6.32 23.66 0.71
CA TRP A 31 6.10 22.31 0.25
C TRP A 31 6.76 21.31 1.19
N HIS A 32 6.04 20.23 1.46
CA HIS A 32 6.57 19.05 2.11
C HIS A 32 6.24 17.85 1.22
N PRO A 33 7.20 16.95 0.99
CA PRO A 33 6.88 15.69 0.33
C PRO A 33 5.90 14.91 1.20
N ASP A 34 5.01 14.16 0.56
CA ASP A 34 4.27 13.13 1.28
C ASP A 34 5.29 12.20 1.94
N PRO A 35 5.09 11.83 3.21
CA PRO A 35 6.02 10.94 3.90
C PRO A 35 6.08 9.62 3.12
N GLU A 36 7.27 9.23 2.68
CA GLU A 36 7.46 7.91 2.11
C GLU A 36 7.02 6.86 3.15
N LEU A 37 6.14 5.96 2.74
CA LEU A 37 5.75 4.81 3.54
C LEU A 37 7.01 4.02 3.87
N THR A 38 7.39 4.04 5.15
CA THR A 38 8.54 3.28 5.63
C THR A 38 8.34 1.80 5.32
N ASP A 39 9.43 1.06 5.11
CA ASP A 39 9.35 -0.38 4.88
C ASP A 39 8.62 -1.11 6.01
N GLU A 40 8.74 -0.64 7.25
CA GLU A 40 8.00 -1.20 8.38
C GLU A 40 6.49 -0.92 8.31
N THR A 41 6.07 0.25 7.84
CA THR A 41 4.64 0.54 7.60
C THR A 41 4.10 -0.36 6.49
N LYS A 42 4.82 -0.52 5.37
CA LYS A 42 4.42 -1.45 4.29
C LYS A 42 4.26 -2.88 4.79
N LYS A 43 5.21 -3.36 5.59
CA LYS A 43 5.14 -4.69 6.21
C LYS A 43 3.97 -4.82 7.18
N ALA A 44 3.65 -3.78 7.95
CA ALA A 44 2.48 -3.80 8.83
C ALA A 44 1.17 -3.92 8.05
N ASP A 45 1.01 -3.12 6.99
CA ASP A 45 -0.17 -3.17 6.12
C ASP A 45 -0.30 -4.53 5.42
N ALA A 46 0.82 -5.09 4.94
CA ALA A 46 0.87 -6.40 4.34
C ALA A 46 0.45 -7.52 5.32
N ARG A 47 0.90 -7.47 6.58
CA ARG A 47 0.47 -8.41 7.63
C ARG A 47 -1.03 -8.31 7.90
N ALA A 48 -1.54 -7.08 8.04
CA ALA A 48 -2.96 -6.83 8.27
C ALA A 48 -3.82 -7.36 7.11
N TRP A 49 -3.40 -7.12 5.87
CA TRP A 49 -4.06 -7.67 4.68
C TRP A 49 -4.07 -9.21 4.69
N ARG A 50 -2.91 -9.84 4.98
CA ARG A 50 -2.80 -11.30 5.06
C ARG A 50 -3.73 -11.88 6.14
N ASP A 51 -3.82 -11.22 7.30
CA ASP A 51 -4.72 -11.66 8.36
C ASP A 51 -6.19 -11.56 7.94
N GLN A 52 -6.56 -10.48 7.25
CA GLN A 52 -7.91 -10.30 6.71
C GLN A 52 -8.24 -11.37 5.64
N GLU A 53 -7.31 -11.70 4.76
CA GLU A 53 -7.50 -12.78 3.78
C GLU A 53 -7.64 -14.15 4.45
N LEU A 54 -6.88 -14.43 5.51
CA LEU A 54 -7.04 -15.64 6.30
C LEU A 54 -8.40 -15.69 7.02
N ILE A 55 -8.98 -14.57 7.42
CA ILE A 55 -10.33 -14.52 7.96
C ILE A 55 -11.37 -14.77 6.85
N ASN A 56 -11.26 -14.04 5.74
CA ASN A 56 -12.21 -14.09 4.62
C ASN A 56 -12.31 -15.47 3.98
N THR A 57 -11.25 -16.26 4.04
CA THR A 57 -11.17 -17.59 3.42
C THR A 57 -11.29 -18.74 4.42
N ASP A 58 -11.56 -18.50 5.70
CA ASP A 58 -11.59 -19.58 6.70
C ASP A 58 -12.78 -20.53 6.51
N TRP A 59 -13.93 -19.99 6.11
CA TRP A 59 -15.18 -20.72 5.95
C TRP A 59 -15.07 -21.95 5.03
N VAL A 60 -14.17 -21.94 4.04
CA VAL A 60 -14.05 -23.01 3.05
C VAL A 60 -13.37 -24.25 3.62
N VAL A 61 -12.52 -24.10 4.65
CA VAL A 61 -11.74 -25.19 5.24
C VAL A 61 -12.63 -26.37 5.70
N PRO A 62 -13.72 -26.14 6.46
CA PRO A 62 -14.65 -27.21 6.85
C PRO A 62 -15.58 -27.71 5.72
N VAL A 63 -15.75 -26.95 4.63
CA VAL A 63 -16.65 -27.30 3.52
C VAL A 63 -15.93 -28.22 2.53
N THR A 64 -15.84 -29.50 2.89
CA THR A 64 -15.03 -30.49 2.15
C THR A 64 -15.56 -30.85 0.76
N ASP A 65 -16.85 -30.65 0.51
CA ASP A 65 -17.52 -30.84 -0.77
C ASP A 65 -17.44 -29.61 -1.71
N HIS A 66 -16.84 -28.51 -1.24
CA HIS A 66 -16.66 -27.33 -2.08
C HIS A 66 -15.66 -27.61 -3.21
N PRO A 67 -15.98 -27.30 -4.48
CA PRO A 67 -15.14 -27.63 -5.63
C PRO A 67 -13.74 -26.98 -5.57
N GLN A 68 -13.61 -25.87 -4.85
CA GLN A 68 -12.34 -25.15 -4.68
C GLN A 68 -11.65 -25.41 -3.32
N ASN A 69 -12.14 -26.33 -2.48
CA ASN A 69 -11.60 -26.56 -1.12
C ASN A 69 -10.06 -26.75 -1.12
N ALA A 70 -9.55 -27.58 -2.04
CA ALA A 70 -8.12 -27.85 -2.17
C ALA A 70 -7.31 -26.61 -2.60
N ALA A 71 -7.86 -25.79 -3.51
CA ALA A 71 -7.22 -24.57 -3.98
C ALA A 71 -7.11 -23.53 -2.85
N TYR A 72 -8.20 -23.33 -2.10
CA TYR A 72 -8.19 -22.44 -0.93
C TYR A 72 -7.24 -22.93 0.17
N LYS A 73 -7.16 -24.24 0.44
CA LYS A 73 -6.17 -24.77 1.39
C LYS A 73 -4.74 -24.43 0.98
N THR A 74 -4.41 -24.59 -0.30
CA THR A 74 -3.10 -24.25 -0.85
C THR A 74 -2.81 -22.75 -0.73
N TYR A 75 -3.77 -21.89 -1.08
CA TYR A 75 -3.65 -20.45 -0.95
C TYR A 75 -3.44 -20.00 0.50
N ARG A 76 -4.21 -20.57 1.44
CA ARG A 76 -4.07 -20.29 2.87
C ARG A 76 -2.73 -20.72 3.44
N THR A 77 -2.09 -21.76 2.90
CA THR A 77 -0.70 -22.10 3.24
C THR A 77 0.26 -21.01 2.74
N LYS A 78 0.15 -20.62 1.46
CA LYS A 78 0.96 -19.53 0.89
C LYS A 78 0.85 -18.23 1.68
N LEU A 79 -0.36 -17.84 2.11
CA LEU A 79 -0.58 -16.66 2.95
C LEU A 79 0.15 -16.74 4.30
N ARG A 80 0.20 -17.91 4.93
CA ARG A 80 0.89 -18.10 6.22
C ARG A 80 2.41 -18.05 6.07
N ASP A 81 2.92 -18.61 4.98
CA ASP A 81 4.37 -18.65 4.70
C ASP A 81 4.90 -17.30 4.18
N TRP A 82 4.05 -16.53 3.51
CA TRP A 82 4.42 -15.29 2.80
C TRP A 82 5.28 -14.29 3.61
N PRO A 83 5.01 -13.98 4.89
CA PRO A 83 5.85 -13.04 5.65
C PRO A 83 7.31 -13.47 5.84
N SER A 84 7.63 -14.74 5.53
CA SER A 84 8.99 -15.29 5.62
C SER A 84 9.65 -15.44 4.24
N THR A 85 8.98 -15.08 3.15
CA THR A 85 9.54 -15.15 1.80
C THR A 85 10.20 -13.84 1.40
N SER A 86 11.05 -13.88 0.37
CA SER A 86 11.64 -12.68 -0.24
C SER A 86 10.63 -11.75 -0.90
N ASP A 87 9.42 -12.25 -1.15
CA ASP A 87 8.35 -11.53 -1.85
C ASP A 87 7.56 -10.60 -0.92
N PHE A 88 7.76 -10.71 0.40
CA PHE A 88 7.10 -9.86 1.39
C PHE A 88 7.86 -8.55 1.60
N PRO A 89 7.18 -7.38 1.63
CA PRO A 89 5.73 -7.18 1.62
C PRO A 89 5.10 -6.92 0.24
N ASP A 90 5.90 -6.96 -0.84
CA ASP A 90 5.55 -6.33 -2.11
C ASP A 90 4.62 -7.19 -2.99
N THR A 91 4.82 -8.51 -3.04
CA THR A 91 4.08 -9.40 -3.95
C THR A 91 3.20 -10.36 -3.17
N ARG A 92 1.89 -10.05 -3.14
CA ARG A 92 0.88 -10.83 -2.43
C ARG A 92 0.59 -12.18 -3.11
N PRO A 93 0.38 -13.27 -2.36
CA PRO A 93 -0.15 -14.51 -2.91
C PRO A 93 -1.54 -14.28 -3.56
N THR A 94 -1.89 -15.09 -4.56
CA THR A 94 -3.19 -15.05 -5.26
C THR A 94 -3.82 -16.44 -5.36
N LEU A 95 -5.15 -16.49 -5.49
CA LEU A 95 -5.97 -17.69 -5.69
C LEU A 95 -6.91 -17.53 -6.88
#